data_AF-A0A653AZF4-F1
#
_entry.id   AF-A0A653AZF4-F1
#
_cell.length_a   1.000
_cell.length_b   1.000
_cell.length_c   1.000
_cell.angle_alpha   90.00
_cell.angle_beta   90.00
_cell.angle_gamma   90.00
#
_symmetry.space_group_name_H-M   'P 1'
#
loop_
_entity.id
_entity.type
_entity.pdbx_description
1 polymer ?
#
loop_
_entity_poly.entity_id
_entity_poly.type
_entity_poly.pdbx_seq_one_letter_code
_entity_poly.pdbx_strand_id
1 'polypeptide(L)'
;MLRKSLLIASIPLLLTGCETLLQGAMSMGCALNARPVLHPESLPAGRMGEAYSVRLAVSDAPAPVLGIYVNDSQPLPPGLRIEHQERDDHGWISGTPTRPGSYEVHLVALTYGTQCAGRRAERTYRLQIAE
;
A
#
# COMPACT_ATOMS: atom_id res chain seq x y z
N MET A 1 -46.31 2.69 41.55
CA MET A 1 -44.86 2.60 41.22
C MET A 1 -44.57 2.13 39.78
N LEU A 2 -45.56 2.07 38.88
CA LEU A 2 -45.44 1.50 37.52
C LEU A 2 -45.30 2.56 36.40
N ARG A 3 -44.67 3.70 36.68
CA ARG A 3 -44.38 4.75 35.68
C ARG A 3 -42.88 5.07 35.53
N LYS A 4 -42.03 4.44 36.36
CA LYS A 4 -40.58 4.70 36.40
C LYS A 4 -39.73 3.65 35.68
N SER A 5 -40.29 2.48 35.35
CA SER A 5 -39.59 1.40 34.64
C SER A 5 -39.58 1.51 33.11
N LEU A 6 -40.47 2.29 32.48
CA LEU A 6 -40.48 2.43 31.02
C LEU A 6 -39.33 3.30 30.48
N LEU A 7 -38.81 4.24 31.27
CA LEU A 7 -37.72 5.13 30.86
C LEU A 7 -36.34 4.46 30.88
N ILE A 8 -36.21 3.33 31.59
CA ILE A 8 -34.92 2.64 31.78
C ILE A 8 -34.64 1.65 30.64
N ALA A 9 -35.69 1.13 29.98
CA ALA A 9 -35.55 0.20 28.84
C ALA A 9 -35.35 0.92 27.48
N SER A 10 -35.71 2.20 27.37
CA SER A 10 -35.58 2.98 26.13
C SER A 10 -34.15 3.50 25.89
N ILE A 11 -33.40 3.82 26.95
CA ILE A 11 -32.02 4.32 26.88
C ILE A 11 -31.04 3.28 26.27
N PRO A 12 -31.04 1.99 26.65
CA PRO A 12 -30.12 1.01 26.08
C PRO A 12 -30.41 0.68 24.60
N LEU A 13 -31.67 0.75 24.14
CA LEU A 13 -32.02 0.55 22.72
C LEU A 13 -31.52 1.70 21.83
N LEU A 14 -31.58 2.94 22.34
CA LEU A 14 -31.08 4.12 21.63
C LEU A 14 -29.54 4.12 21.57
N LEU A 15 -28.86 3.69 22.63
CA LEU A 15 -27.39 3.57 22.65
C LEU A 15 -26.89 2.51 21.66
N THR A 16 -27.46 1.31 21.69
CA THR A 16 -27.07 0.22 20.78
C THR A 16 -27.38 0.52 19.30
N GLY A 17 -28.48 1.25 19.03
CA GLY A 17 -28.77 1.76 17.69
C GLY A 17 -27.73 2.78 17.18
N CYS A 18 -27.24 3.66 18.06
CA CYS A 18 -26.21 4.63 17.71
C CYS A 18 -24.86 3.94 17.42
N GLU A 19 -24.45 2.98 18.25
CA GLU A 19 -23.20 2.22 18.08
C GLU A 19 -23.18 1.42 16.77
N THR A 20 -24.30 0.75 16.44
CA THR A 20 -24.42 0.00 15.19
C THR A 20 -24.43 0.89 13.95
N LEU A 21 -25.05 2.08 14.01
CA LEU A 21 -24.99 3.07 12.92
C LEU A 21 -23.58 3.65 12.74
N LEU A 22 -22.88 3.96 13.83
CA LEU A 22 -21.49 4.45 13.78
C LEU A 22 -20.51 3.38 13.26
N GLN A 23 -20.63 2.12 13.70
CA GLN A 23 -19.84 1.01 13.16
C GLN A 23 -20.16 0.71 11.69
N GLY A 24 -21.44 0.75 11.31
CA GLY A 24 -21.89 0.56 9.93
C GLY A 24 -21.34 1.64 9.00
N ALA A 25 -21.40 2.91 9.39
CA ALA A 25 -20.88 4.02 8.59
C ALA A 25 -19.35 3.98 8.41
N MET A 26 -18.60 3.61 9.46
CA MET A 26 -17.14 3.48 9.40
C MET A 26 -16.70 2.38 8.43
N SER A 27 -17.32 1.19 8.52
CA SER A 27 -16.98 0.06 7.63
C SER A 27 -17.25 0.38 6.16
N MET A 28 -18.34 1.08 5.87
CA MET A 28 -18.69 1.50 4.52
C MET A 28 -17.74 2.58 3.98
N GLY A 29 -17.34 3.55 4.83
CA GLY A 29 -16.32 4.55 4.49
C GLY A 29 -14.98 3.91 4.15
N CYS A 30 -14.54 2.91 4.91
CA CYS A 30 -13.31 2.18 4.61
C CYS A 30 -13.37 1.47 3.26
N ALA A 31 -14.50 0.85 2.90
CA ALA A 31 -14.66 0.14 1.63
C ALA A 31 -14.54 1.06 0.41
N LEU A 32 -14.91 2.34 0.55
CA LEU A 32 -14.88 3.34 -0.52
C LEU A 32 -13.53 4.05 -0.68
N ASN A 33 -12.57 3.83 0.22
CA ASN A 33 -11.24 4.43 0.09
C ASN A 33 -10.57 3.99 -1.22
N ALA A 34 -9.95 4.97 -1.90
CA ALA A 34 -9.18 4.73 -3.10
C ALA A 34 -8.11 3.65 -2.89
N ARG A 35 -7.80 2.93 -3.97
CA ARG A 35 -6.76 1.91 -3.98
C ARG A 35 -5.48 2.54 -4.50
N PRO A 36 -4.38 2.47 -3.74
CA PRO A 36 -3.12 3.01 -4.21
C PRO A 36 -2.66 2.29 -5.49
N VAL A 37 -2.00 3.02 -6.37
CA VAL A 37 -1.47 2.51 -7.63
C VAL A 37 0.03 2.75 -7.69
N LEU A 38 0.78 1.71 -8.05
CA LEU A 38 2.23 1.77 -8.25
C LEU A 38 2.56 2.19 -9.68
N HIS A 39 3.39 3.22 -9.80
CA HIS A 39 4.00 3.71 -11.02
C HIS A 39 5.53 3.60 -10.97
N PRO A 40 6.22 3.48 -12.13
CA PRO A 40 5.68 3.44 -13.49
C PRO A 40 4.93 2.13 -13.79
N GLU A 41 4.25 2.04 -14.93
CA GLU A 41 3.56 0.79 -15.29
C GLU A 41 4.52 -0.33 -15.74
N SER A 42 5.68 0.08 -16.27
CA SER A 42 6.77 -0.77 -16.72
C SER A 42 8.10 -0.18 -16.27
N LEU A 43 9.06 -1.04 -15.93
CA LEU A 43 10.42 -0.59 -15.66
C LEU A 43 11.23 -0.47 -16.96
N PRO A 44 11.98 0.62 -17.16
CA PRO A 44 12.97 0.72 -18.22
C PRO A 44 13.97 -0.44 -18.18
N ALA A 45 14.48 -0.85 -19.34
CA ALA A 45 15.59 -1.81 -19.37
C ALA A 45 16.85 -1.18 -18.74
N GLY A 46 17.60 -1.99 -17.99
CA GLY A 46 18.92 -1.65 -17.48
C GLY A 46 20.03 -2.34 -18.27
N ARG A 47 21.28 -1.98 -17.99
CA ARG A 47 22.46 -2.65 -18.54
C ARG A 47 23.44 -3.01 -17.43
N MET A 48 24.07 -4.18 -17.55
CA MET A 48 25.07 -4.65 -16.60
C MET A 48 26.19 -3.60 -16.44
N GLY A 49 26.58 -3.35 -15.19
CA GLY A 49 27.65 -2.42 -14.84
C GLY A 49 27.32 -0.93 -15.01
N GLU A 50 26.13 -0.57 -15.51
CA GLU A 50 25.68 0.82 -15.59
C GLU A 50 24.86 1.23 -14.36
N ALA A 51 24.93 2.50 -13.99
CA ALA A 51 24.07 3.04 -12.95
C ALA A 51 22.60 3.00 -13.42
N TYR A 52 21.75 2.41 -12.60
CA TYR A 52 20.32 2.32 -12.82
C TYR A 52 19.62 3.09 -11.70
N SER A 53 18.70 3.99 -12.06
CA SER A 53 17.88 4.75 -11.12
C SER A 53 16.50 5.00 -11.71
N VAL A 54 15.46 4.50 -11.05
CA VAL A 54 14.08 4.68 -11.48
C VAL A 54 13.24 5.09 -10.29
N ARG A 55 12.49 6.19 -10.45
CA ARG A 55 11.53 6.66 -9.46
C ARG A 55 10.29 5.79 -9.48
N LEU A 56 9.90 5.30 -8.31
CA LEU A 56 8.60 4.70 -8.04
C LEU A 56 7.68 5.76 -7.45
N ALA A 57 6.41 5.75 -7.83
CA ALA A 57 5.39 6.60 -7.21
C ALA A 57 4.16 5.78 -6.83
N VAL A 58 3.54 6.14 -5.72
CA VAL A 58 2.30 5.55 -5.21
C VAL A 58 1.22 6.63 -5.26
N SER A 59 0.39 6.58 -6.29
CA SER A 59 -0.77 7.48 -6.44
C SER A 59 -1.99 6.90 -5.72
N ASP A 60 -3.03 7.72 -5.54
CA ASP A 60 -4.32 7.31 -4.96
C ASP A 60 -4.24 6.66 -3.57
N ALA A 61 -3.16 6.93 -2.84
CA ALA A 61 -2.97 6.45 -1.49
C ALA A 61 -3.85 7.23 -0.50
N PRO A 62 -4.79 6.58 0.22
CA PRO A 62 -5.68 7.26 1.16
C PRO A 62 -4.98 7.69 2.46
N ALA A 63 -3.72 7.30 2.64
CA ALA A 63 -2.87 7.62 3.78
C ALA A 63 -1.40 7.61 3.32
N PRO A 64 -0.46 8.19 4.09
CA PRO A 64 0.96 8.12 3.76
C PRO A 64 1.44 6.69 3.55
N VAL A 65 2.44 6.52 2.67
CA VAL A 65 3.03 5.21 2.39
C VAL A 65 3.89 4.80 3.59
N LEU A 66 3.61 3.62 4.11
CA LEU A 66 4.40 2.98 5.17
C LEU A 66 5.73 2.45 4.62
N GLY A 67 5.69 1.85 3.43
CA GLY A 67 6.89 1.31 2.80
C GLY A 67 6.65 0.75 1.41
N ILE A 68 7.72 0.64 0.64
CA ILE A 68 7.78 -0.06 -0.65
C ILE A 68 8.77 -1.21 -0.50
N TYR A 69 8.30 -2.42 -0.81
CA TYR A 69 9.02 -3.67 -0.58
C TYR A 69 9.09 -4.50 -1.84
N VAL A 70 10.12 -5.34 -1.94
CA VAL A 70 10.22 -6.40 -2.95
C VAL A 70 9.85 -7.73 -2.32
N ASN A 71 9.19 -8.60 -3.08
CA ASN A 71 8.94 -9.97 -2.66
C ASN A 71 10.20 -10.82 -2.84
N ASP A 72 10.61 -11.54 -1.80
CA ASP A 72 11.81 -12.39 -1.83
C ASP A 72 11.76 -13.51 -2.88
N SER A 73 10.56 -13.96 -3.27
CA SER A 73 10.38 -14.96 -4.34
C SER A 73 10.58 -14.39 -5.75
N GLN A 74 10.43 -13.07 -5.89
CA GLN A 74 10.54 -12.34 -7.15
C GLN A 74 11.39 -11.07 -6.91
N PRO A 75 12.69 -11.27 -6.58
CA PRO A 75 13.57 -10.20 -6.10
C PRO A 75 14.06 -9.30 -7.23
N LEU A 76 14.67 -8.18 -6.85
CA LEU A 76 15.41 -7.33 -7.79
C LEU A 76 16.66 -8.04 -8.35
N PRO A 77 17.13 -7.66 -9.55
CA PRO A 77 18.44 -8.06 -10.05
C PRO A 77 19.56 -7.77 -9.04
N PRO A 78 20.59 -8.62 -8.93
CA PRO A 78 21.70 -8.41 -8.01
C PRO A 78 22.40 -7.05 -8.24
N GLY A 79 22.57 -6.27 -7.17
CA GLY A 79 23.17 -4.94 -7.19
C GLY A 79 22.16 -3.79 -7.28
N LEU A 80 20.87 -4.09 -7.42
CA LEU A 80 19.78 -3.12 -7.27
C LEU A 80 19.12 -3.24 -5.90
N ARG A 81 18.59 -2.13 -5.39
CA ARG A 81 17.86 -2.05 -4.11
C ARG A 81 16.71 -1.05 -4.20
N ILE A 82 15.79 -1.13 -3.24
CA ILE A 82 14.73 -0.13 -3.05
C ILE A 82 15.16 0.84 -1.96
N GLU A 83 14.97 2.13 -2.24
CA GLU A 83 15.14 3.22 -1.30
C GLU A 83 13.80 3.95 -1.16
N HIS A 84 13.25 3.96 0.05
CA HIS A 84 11.99 4.63 0.39
C HIS A 84 12.15 5.25 1.77
N GLN A 85 11.70 6.49 1.91
CA GLN A 85 11.63 7.17 3.21
C GLN A 85 10.20 7.05 3.73
N GLU A 86 10.05 6.75 5.02
CA GLU A 86 8.74 6.64 5.65
C GLU A 86 7.86 7.86 5.34
N ARG A 87 6.59 7.62 5.00
CA ARG A 87 5.56 8.60 4.67
C ARG A 87 5.69 9.29 3.31
N ASP A 88 6.78 9.11 2.57
CA ASP A 88 6.87 9.61 1.20
C ASP A 88 6.00 8.79 0.26
N ASP A 89 5.33 9.45 -0.68
CA ASP A 89 4.52 8.83 -1.73
C ASP A 89 5.37 8.21 -2.86
N HIS A 90 6.68 8.19 -2.72
CA HIS A 90 7.61 7.76 -3.76
C HIS A 90 8.86 7.12 -3.18
N GLY A 91 9.51 6.30 -4.00
CA GLY A 91 10.79 5.69 -3.70
C GLY A 91 11.61 5.52 -4.97
N TRP A 92 12.72 4.79 -4.87
CA TRP A 92 13.64 4.58 -5.96
C TRP A 92 14.09 3.13 -6.02
N ILE A 93 14.19 2.58 -7.23
CA ILE A 93 15.05 1.43 -7.49
C ILE A 93 16.38 1.99 -7.96
N SER A 94 17.43 1.77 -7.19
CA SER A 94 18.76 2.33 -7.47
C SER A 94 19.86 1.28 -7.34
N GLY A 95 20.97 1.50 -8.03
CA GLY A 95 22.18 0.68 -7.92
C GLY A 95 22.83 0.39 -9.26
N THR A 96 23.59 -0.70 -9.31
CA THR A 96 24.28 -1.15 -10.52
C THR A 96 24.05 -2.65 -10.68
N PRO A 97 23.29 -3.09 -11.69
CA PRO A 97 23.01 -4.50 -11.87
C PRO A 97 24.29 -5.23 -12.31
N THR A 98 24.53 -6.39 -11.70
CA THR A 98 25.80 -7.14 -11.89
C THR A 98 25.65 -8.39 -12.76
N ARG A 99 24.42 -8.72 -13.19
CA ARG A 99 24.14 -9.89 -14.04
C ARG A 99 23.08 -9.55 -15.08
N PRO A 100 23.28 -9.90 -16.36
CA PRO A 100 22.26 -9.77 -17.38
C PRO A 100 21.15 -10.81 -17.19
N GLY A 101 19.96 -10.51 -17.71
CA GLY A 101 18.83 -11.43 -17.66
C GLY A 101 17.46 -10.75 -17.66
N SER A 102 16.42 -11.57 -17.72
CA SER A 102 15.02 -11.16 -17.56
C SER A 102 14.55 -11.51 -16.16
N TYR A 103 14.23 -10.50 -15.35
CA TYR A 103 13.80 -10.65 -13.97
C TYR A 103 12.32 -10.35 -13.81
N GLU A 104 11.58 -11.26 -13.20
CA GLU A 104 10.25 -10.96 -12.68
C GLU A 104 10.38 -10.37 -11.27
N VAL A 105 10.04 -9.09 -11.12
CA VAL A 105 10.18 -8.34 -9.88
C VAL A 105 8.80 -8.02 -9.35
N HIS A 106 8.46 -8.47 -8.15
CA HIS A 106 7.17 -8.14 -7.54
C HIS A 106 7.34 -7.10 -6.44
N LEU A 107 6.78 -5.92 -6.67
CA LEU A 107 6.78 -4.82 -5.71
C LEU A 107 5.45 -4.70 -5.00
N VAL A 108 5.53 -4.37 -3.71
CA VAL A 108 4.37 -4.12 -2.84
C VAL A 108 4.58 -2.80 -2.14
N ALA A 109 3.61 -1.90 -2.25
CA ALA A 109 3.54 -0.69 -1.43
C ALA A 109 2.40 -0.81 -0.42
N LEU A 110 2.69 -0.45 0.83
CA LEU A 110 1.73 -0.45 1.92
C LEU A 110 1.48 0.98 2.39
N THR A 111 0.24 1.33 2.71
CA THR A 111 -0.09 2.60 3.36
C THR A 111 -0.36 2.37 4.84
N TYR A 112 -0.19 3.42 5.65
CA TYR A 112 -0.67 3.38 7.03
C TYR A 112 -2.19 3.18 7.08
N GLY A 113 -2.67 2.63 8.19
CA GLY A 113 -4.09 2.57 8.55
C GLY A 113 -4.32 3.33 9.85
N THR A 114 -5.28 4.27 9.85
CA THR A 114 -5.72 4.99 11.05
C THR A 114 -7.07 4.46 11.51
N GLN A 115 -8.16 4.89 10.87
CA GLN A 115 -9.52 4.40 11.11
C GLN A 115 -9.86 3.12 10.33
N CYS A 116 -9.06 2.80 9.31
CA CYS A 116 -9.22 1.66 8.42
C CYS A 116 -7.90 0.88 8.38
N ALA A 117 -7.96 -0.40 7.99
CA ALA A 117 -6.75 -1.13 7.64
C ALA A 117 -5.99 -0.41 6.52
N GLY A 118 -4.65 -0.46 6.58
CA GLY A 118 -3.78 0.06 5.53
C GLY A 118 -4.11 -0.56 4.17
N ARG A 119 -3.87 0.19 3.10
CA ARG A 119 -4.07 -0.27 1.73
C ARG A 119 -2.78 -0.84 1.16
N ARG A 120 -2.95 -1.70 0.16
CA ARG A 120 -1.88 -2.39 -0.54
C ARG A 120 -1.99 -2.09 -2.03
N ALA A 121 -0.89 -1.63 -2.61
CA ALA A 121 -0.67 -1.65 -4.05
C ALA A 121 0.39 -2.70 -4.35
N GLU A 122 0.24 -3.44 -5.44
CA GLU A 122 1.24 -4.40 -5.87
C GLU A 122 1.36 -4.41 -7.39
N ARG A 123 2.56 -4.68 -7.88
CA ARG A 123 2.82 -4.80 -9.32
C ARG A 123 3.99 -5.75 -9.56
N THR A 124 3.78 -6.69 -10.47
CA THR A 124 4.85 -7.53 -11.02
C THR A 124 5.38 -6.89 -12.29
N TYR A 125 6.68 -6.61 -12.31
CA TYR A 125 7.41 -6.06 -13.44
C TYR A 125 8.26 -7.13 -14.11
N ARG A 126 8.54 -6.91 -15.39
CA ARG A 126 9.55 -7.67 -16.12
C ARG A 126 10.72 -6.74 -16.44
N LEU A 127 11.78 -6.79 -15.65
CA LEU A 127 12.97 -5.96 -15.81
C LEU A 127 14.00 -6.71 -16.67
N GLN A 128 14.38 -6.11 -17.80
CA GLN A 128 15.47 -6.62 -18.63
C GLN A 128 16.78 -5.96 -18.23
N ILE A 129 17.82 -6.76 -18.01
CA ILE A 129 19.20 -6.31 -17.87
C ILE A 129 19.98 -6.84 -19.08
N ALA A 130 20.41 -5.92 -19.96
CA ALA A 130 21.29 -6.24 -21.07
C ALA A 130 22.76 -6.39 -20.61
N GLU A 131 23.58 -6.99 -21.45
CA GLU A 131 25.04 -7.09 -21.26
C GLU A 131 25.74 -5.73 -21.34
#